data_AF-A0A7X3YY62-F1
#
_entry.id   AF-A0A7X3YY62-F1
#
_cell.length_a   1.000
_cell.length_b   1.000
_cell.length_c   1.000
_cell.angle_alpha   90.00
_cell.angle_beta   90.00
_cell.angle_gamma   90.00
#
_symmetry.space_group_name_H-M   'P 1'
#
loop_
_entity.id
_entity.type
_entity.pdbx_description
1 polymer ?
#
loop_
_entity_poly.entity_id
_entity_poly.type
_entity_poly.pdbx_seq_one_letter_code
_entity_poly.pdbx_strand_id
1 'polypeptide(L)'
;MRNFNTRFRLRDTDRQIRLVYTWFLLLMFVGFVFTFIWAHSMTDLTPKGIALHYRGSPENFGEPMSFGQLAETTHFHLFTMPVVFLIMVHVLYLTMASPLVKVLTTWVAFVGVTLDLVSPWLITYVSPLFVLTLLTGDVLMTVTFLVMFAIPMYEMWILNFPLMMRKGADTE
;
A
#
# COMPACT_ATOMS: atom_id res chain seq x y z
N MET A 1 4.95 32.55 -26.06
CA MET A 1 3.87 31.65 -25.59
C MET A 1 4.25 31.15 -24.20
N ARG A 2 3.56 31.59 -23.14
CA ARG A 2 3.81 31.08 -21.78
C ARG A 2 3.30 29.64 -21.73
N ASN A 3 4.21 28.68 -21.59
CA ASN A 3 3.85 27.29 -21.30
C ASN A 3 3.20 27.24 -19.92
N PHE A 4 1.88 27.33 -19.86
CA PHE A 4 1.07 27.02 -18.66
C PHE A 4 0.98 25.50 -18.48
N ASN A 5 2.12 24.81 -18.48
CA ASN A 5 2.16 23.40 -18.13
C ASN A 5 2.19 23.27 -16.60
N THR A 6 1.14 23.78 -15.95
CA THR A 6 0.92 23.59 -14.51
C THR A 6 0.46 22.16 -14.32
N ARG A 7 1.42 21.25 -14.08
CA ARG A 7 1.10 19.88 -13.70
C ARG A 7 0.23 19.93 -12.43
N PHE A 8 -0.93 19.26 -12.46
CA PHE A 8 -1.83 19.13 -11.31
C PHE A 8 -1.07 18.57 -10.11
N ARG A 9 -1.25 19.18 -8.94
CA ARG A 9 -0.56 18.85 -7.68
C ARG A 9 -1.54 18.85 -6.53
N LEU A 10 -1.45 17.87 -5.62
CA LEU A 10 -2.39 17.70 -4.50
C LEU A 10 -2.49 18.96 -3.63
N ARG A 11 -1.35 19.61 -3.35
CA ARG A 11 -1.28 20.82 -2.52
C ARG A 11 -1.97 22.04 -3.14
N ASP A 12 -2.05 22.13 -4.47
CA ASP A 12 -2.58 23.29 -5.18
C ASP A 12 -4.11 23.15 -5.41
N THR A 13 -4.73 22.10 -4.85
CA THR A 13 -6.17 21.80 -5.00
C THR A 13 -7.03 22.43 -3.91
N ASP A 14 -8.32 22.60 -4.24
CA ASP A 14 -9.33 23.06 -3.30
C ASP A 14 -9.38 22.19 -2.04
N ARG A 15 -9.75 22.81 -0.91
CA ARG A 15 -9.83 22.12 0.39
C ARG A 15 -10.70 20.86 0.33
N GLN A 16 -11.77 20.87 -0.48
CA GLN A 16 -12.65 19.71 -0.64
C GLN A 16 -11.93 18.51 -1.26
N ILE A 17 -11.10 18.74 -2.29
CA ILE A 17 -10.32 17.68 -2.94
C ILE A 17 -9.29 17.11 -1.95
N ARG A 18 -8.58 17.97 -1.21
CA ARG A 18 -7.65 17.52 -0.16
C ARG A 18 -8.33 16.67 0.91
N LEU A 19 -9.55 17.03 1.32
CA LEU A 19 -10.33 16.23 2.28
C LEU A 19 -10.67 14.84 1.71
N VAL A 20 -11.05 14.74 0.44
CA VAL A 20 -11.33 13.44 -0.21
C VAL A 20 -10.09 12.55 -0.21
N TYR A 21 -8.93 13.07 -0.66
CA TYR A 21 -7.69 12.29 -0.66
C TYR A 21 -7.24 11.93 0.75
N THR A 22 -7.39 12.85 1.71
CA THR A 22 -7.11 12.57 3.12
C THR A 22 -7.98 11.44 3.64
N TRP A 23 -9.28 11.45 3.32
CA TRP A 23 -10.18 10.40 3.78
C TRP A 23 -9.82 9.05 3.18
N PHE A 24 -9.55 9.01 1.88
CA PHE A 24 -9.06 7.82 1.21
C PHE A 24 -7.80 7.27 1.89
N LEU A 25 -6.78 8.11 2.12
CA LEU A 25 -5.52 7.70 2.73
C LEU A 25 -5.70 7.18 4.17
N LEU A 26 -6.56 7.81 4.97
CA LEU A 26 -6.87 7.36 6.33
C LEU A 26 -7.61 6.01 6.33
N LEU A 27 -8.57 5.81 5.42
CA LEU A 27 -9.26 4.52 5.29
C LEU A 27 -8.30 3.42 4.85
N MET A 28 -7.39 3.72 3.91
CA MET A 28 -6.33 2.78 3.53
C MET A 28 -5.41 2.45 4.72
N PHE A 29 -5.06 3.46 5.53
CA PHE A 29 -4.23 3.25 6.73
C PHE A 29 -4.93 2.35 7.75
N VAL A 30 -6.21 2.59 8.02
CA VAL A 30 -7.02 1.72 8.90
C VAL A 30 -7.08 0.30 8.34
N GLY A 31 -7.34 0.15 7.04
CA GLY A 31 -7.34 -1.17 6.39
C GLY A 31 -6.00 -1.91 6.57
N PHE A 32 -4.88 -1.21 6.37
CA PHE A 32 -3.55 -1.78 6.54
C PHE A 32 -3.27 -2.20 7.99
N VAL A 33 -3.72 -1.42 8.98
CA VAL A 33 -3.65 -1.81 10.40
C VAL A 33 -4.47 -3.07 10.68
N PHE A 34 -5.69 -3.15 10.15
CA PHE A 34 -6.53 -4.34 10.30
C PHE A 34 -5.90 -5.59 9.65
N THR A 35 -5.17 -5.43 8.54
CA THR A 35 -4.41 -6.54 7.94
C THR A 35 -3.42 -7.14 8.94
N PHE A 36 -2.67 -6.32 9.69
CA PHE A 36 -1.74 -6.84 10.71
C PHE A 36 -2.45 -7.50 11.88
N ILE A 37 -3.56 -6.94 12.36
CA ILE A 37 -4.35 -7.54 13.44
C ILE A 37 -4.86 -8.91 13.01
N TRP A 38 -5.39 -9.00 11.80
CA TRP A 38 -5.86 -10.24 11.21
C TRP A 38 -4.71 -11.24 11.02
N ALA A 39 -3.59 -10.83 10.43
CA ALA A 39 -2.42 -11.67 10.22
C ALA A 39 -1.85 -12.21 11.55
N HIS A 40 -1.80 -11.38 12.59
CA HIS A 40 -1.41 -11.80 13.93
C HIS A 40 -2.36 -12.86 14.48
N SER A 41 -3.67 -12.69 14.32
CA SER A 41 -4.65 -13.66 14.82
C SER A 41 -4.54 -15.05 14.16
N MET A 42 -3.96 -15.14 12.96
CA MET A 42 -3.81 -16.40 12.22
C MET A 42 -2.41 -17.02 12.30
N THR A 43 -1.37 -16.22 12.54
CA THR A 43 0.03 -16.65 12.36
C THR A 43 0.97 -16.26 13.51
N ASP A 44 0.45 -15.52 14.50
CA ASP A 44 1.23 -14.83 15.55
C ASP A 44 2.33 -13.91 14.98
N LEU A 45 2.27 -13.58 13.68
CA LEU A 45 3.33 -12.89 12.93
C LEU A 45 4.70 -13.59 13.02
N THR A 46 4.72 -14.92 13.20
CA THR A 46 5.96 -15.69 13.29
C THR A 46 6.20 -16.52 12.03
N PRO A 47 7.46 -16.72 11.61
CA PRO A 47 7.77 -17.61 10.48
C PRO A 47 7.21 -19.03 10.67
N LYS A 48 7.22 -19.56 11.90
CA LYS A 48 6.62 -20.87 12.23
C LYS A 48 5.11 -20.84 12.01
N GLY A 49 4.41 -19.84 12.56
CA GLY A 49 2.95 -19.73 12.45
C GLY A 49 2.48 -19.57 11.00
N ILE A 50 3.20 -18.79 10.19
CA ILE A 50 2.92 -18.67 8.75
C ILE A 50 3.11 -20.02 8.03
N ALA A 51 4.21 -20.74 8.31
CA ALA A 51 4.45 -22.03 7.68
C ALA A 51 3.36 -23.05 8.04
N LEU A 52 2.94 -23.07 9.30
CA LEU A 52 1.85 -23.92 9.79
C LEU A 52 0.49 -23.54 9.21
N HIS A 53 0.23 -22.25 9.00
CA HIS A 53 -1.01 -21.77 8.37
C HIS A 53 -1.19 -22.34 6.96
N TYR A 54 -0.13 -22.32 6.14
CA TYR A 54 -0.21 -22.82 4.76
C TYR A 54 -0.06 -24.35 4.64
N ARG A 55 0.85 -24.95 5.41
CA ARG A 55 1.20 -26.38 5.29
C ARG A 55 0.46 -27.29 6.27
N GLY A 56 -0.42 -26.74 7.11
CA GLY A 56 -1.08 -27.48 8.17
C GLY A 56 -0.20 -27.61 9.42
N SER A 57 -0.84 -28.03 10.52
CA SER A 57 -0.20 -28.12 11.82
C SER A 57 -0.49 -29.47 12.48
N PRO A 58 0.54 -30.29 12.72
CA PRO A 58 0.38 -31.56 13.43
C PRO A 58 -0.09 -31.37 14.88
N GLU A 59 0.27 -30.25 15.52
CA GLU A 59 0.01 -29.99 16.94
C GLU A 59 -1.49 -29.82 17.23
N ASN A 60 -2.28 -29.36 16.25
CA ASN A 60 -3.73 -29.14 16.37
C ASN A 60 -4.54 -29.83 15.27
N PHE A 61 -3.93 -30.81 14.58
CA PHE A 61 -4.54 -31.53 13.45
C PHE A 61 -5.08 -30.60 12.34
N GLY A 62 -4.40 -29.47 12.13
CA GLY A 62 -4.74 -28.52 11.07
C GLY A 62 -4.34 -29.04 9.70
N GLU A 63 -5.28 -29.09 8.77
CA GLU A 63 -5.02 -29.46 7.39
C GLU A 63 -4.29 -28.34 6.62
N PRO A 64 -3.43 -28.67 5.63
CA PRO A 64 -2.86 -27.69 4.73
C PRO A 64 -3.93 -26.92 3.97
N MET A 65 -3.61 -25.69 3.55
CA MET A 65 -4.50 -24.94 2.65
C MET A 65 -4.68 -25.71 1.34
N SER A 66 -5.94 -25.88 0.95
CA SER A 66 -6.29 -26.50 -0.32
C SER A 66 -5.93 -25.59 -1.50
N PHE A 67 -5.76 -26.20 -2.69
CA PHE A 67 -5.58 -25.46 -3.94
C PHE A 67 -6.69 -24.42 -4.15
N GLY A 68 -7.96 -24.78 -3.84
CA GLY A 68 -9.10 -23.89 -3.98
C GLY A 68 -8.97 -22.63 -3.15
N GLN A 69 -8.57 -22.77 -1.87
CA GLN A 69 -8.37 -21.63 -0.97
C GLN A 69 -7.20 -20.73 -1.41
N LEU A 70 -6.10 -21.33 -1.89
CA LEU A 70 -4.96 -20.57 -2.45
C LEU A 70 -5.36 -19.83 -3.72
N ALA A 71 -6.06 -20.49 -4.64
CA ALA A 71 -6.52 -19.90 -5.89
C ALA A 71 -7.53 -18.77 -5.66
N GLU A 72 -8.47 -18.96 -4.75
CA GLU A 72 -9.45 -17.94 -4.35
C GLU A 72 -8.75 -16.70 -3.79
N THR A 73 -7.85 -16.89 -2.82
CA THR A 73 -7.08 -15.78 -2.22
C THR A 73 -6.26 -15.06 -3.28
N THR A 74 -5.53 -15.81 -4.12
CA THR A 74 -4.70 -15.27 -5.20
C THR A 74 -5.53 -14.50 -6.21
N HIS A 75 -6.72 -15.00 -6.59
CA HIS A 75 -7.64 -14.31 -7.48
C HIS A 75 -8.03 -12.95 -6.92
N PHE A 76 -8.50 -12.91 -5.66
CA PHE A 76 -8.85 -11.64 -5.01
C PHE A 76 -7.64 -10.69 -4.94
N HIS A 77 -6.47 -11.18 -4.56
CA HIS A 77 -5.28 -10.33 -4.38
C HIS A 77 -4.74 -9.80 -5.72
N LEU A 78 -4.80 -10.60 -6.80
CA LEU A 78 -4.42 -10.17 -8.14
C LEU A 78 -5.25 -9.00 -8.66
N PHE A 79 -6.51 -8.86 -8.22
CA PHE A 79 -7.34 -7.71 -8.57
C PHE A 79 -7.19 -6.56 -7.58
N THR A 80 -7.23 -6.83 -6.28
CA THR A 80 -7.31 -5.78 -5.27
C THR A 80 -5.97 -5.11 -5.00
N MET A 81 -4.90 -5.88 -4.79
CA MET A 81 -3.60 -5.31 -4.41
C MET A 81 -2.99 -4.43 -5.49
N PRO A 82 -2.91 -4.84 -6.78
CA PRO A 82 -2.37 -3.96 -7.82
C PRO A 82 -3.18 -2.67 -7.98
N VAL A 83 -4.52 -2.74 -7.87
CA VAL A 83 -5.37 -1.54 -7.96
C VAL A 83 -5.12 -0.59 -6.79
N VAL A 84 -5.08 -1.11 -5.56
CA VAL A 84 -4.81 -0.29 -4.36
C VAL A 84 -3.44 0.38 -4.47
N PHE A 85 -2.39 -0.38 -4.78
CA PHE A 85 -1.04 0.16 -4.87
C PHE A 85 -0.87 1.10 -6.07
N LEU A 86 -1.54 0.86 -7.20
CA LEU A 86 -1.57 1.80 -8.32
C LEU A 86 -2.17 3.15 -7.91
N ILE A 87 -3.29 3.14 -7.18
CA ILE A 87 -3.92 4.37 -6.69
C ILE A 87 -3.01 5.10 -5.70
N MET A 88 -2.39 4.38 -4.75
CA MET A 88 -1.45 4.97 -3.79
C MET A 88 -0.23 5.59 -4.48
N VAL A 89 0.35 4.89 -5.47
CA VAL A 89 1.44 5.41 -6.31
C VAL A 89 0.96 6.66 -7.06
N HIS A 90 -0.24 6.63 -7.63
CA HIS A 90 -0.80 7.78 -8.33
C HIS A 90 -0.88 9.01 -7.41
N VAL A 91 -1.41 8.84 -6.18
CA VAL A 91 -1.46 9.92 -5.17
C VAL A 91 -0.04 10.43 -4.85
N LEU A 92 0.94 9.55 -4.67
CA LEU A 92 2.34 9.97 -4.49
C LEU A 92 2.85 10.76 -5.70
N TYR A 93 2.50 10.40 -6.93
CA TYR A 93 2.96 11.12 -8.12
C TYR A 93 2.41 12.54 -8.24
N LEU A 94 1.28 12.83 -7.58
CA LEU A 94 0.70 14.18 -7.48
C LEU A 94 1.39 15.09 -6.44
N THR A 95 2.38 14.58 -5.72
CA THR A 95 3.17 15.33 -4.73
C THR A 95 4.41 16.00 -5.36
N MET A 96 5.12 16.79 -4.57
CA MET A 96 6.42 17.37 -4.89
C MET A 96 7.61 16.46 -4.55
N ALA A 97 7.36 15.20 -4.16
CA ALA A 97 8.44 14.23 -3.91
C ALA A 97 9.38 14.12 -5.13
N SER A 98 10.66 13.86 -4.85
CA SER A 98 11.67 13.75 -5.89
C SER A 98 11.32 12.61 -6.87
N PRO A 99 11.72 12.71 -8.15
CA PRO A 99 11.50 11.64 -9.12
C PRO A 99 12.05 10.29 -8.66
N LEU A 100 13.19 10.30 -7.95
CA LEU A 100 13.80 9.09 -7.42
C LEU A 100 12.90 8.40 -6.39
N VAL A 101 12.35 9.14 -5.42
CA VAL A 101 11.44 8.57 -4.41
C VAL A 101 10.22 7.97 -5.09
N LYS A 102 9.63 8.67 -6.05
CA LYS A 102 8.46 8.20 -6.80
C LYS A 102 8.72 6.88 -7.52
N VAL A 103 9.82 6.80 -8.27
CA VAL A 103 10.19 5.62 -9.04
C VAL A 103 10.57 4.45 -8.13
N LEU A 104 11.42 4.67 -7.12
CA LEU A 104 11.82 3.61 -6.18
C LEU A 104 10.65 3.05 -5.40
N THR A 105 9.80 3.92 -4.83
CA THR A 105 8.61 3.48 -4.09
C THR A 105 7.67 2.66 -4.99
N THR A 106 7.52 3.04 -6.26
CA THR A 106 6.69 2.29 -7.22
C THR A 106 7.27 0.90 -7.46
N TRP A 107 8.54 0.79 -7.83
CA TRP A 107 9.16 -0.52 -8.11
C TRP A 107 9.19 -1.42 -6.89
N VAL A 108 9.58 -0.88 -5.72
CA VAL A 108 9.63 -1.65 -4.47
C VAL A 108 8.24 -2.15 -4.08
N ALA A 109 7.19 -1.33 -4.24
CA ALA A 109 5.82 -1.73 -3.95
C ALA A 109 5.37 -2.90 -4.84
N PHE A 110 5.57 -2.81 -6.15
CA PHE A 110 5.13 -3.86 -7.08
C PHE A 110 5.98 -5.13 -6.99
N VAL A 111 7.27 -5.02 -6.65
CA VAL A 111 8.07 -6.20 -6.27
C VAL A 111 7.47 -6.84 -5.01
N GLY A 112 7.14 -6.05 -3.99
CA GLY A 112 6.49 -6.53 -2.77
C GLY A 112 5.19 -7.30 -3.05
N VAL A 113 4.28 -6.70 -3.84
CA VAL A 113 3.02 -7.35 -4.27
C VAL A 113 3.28 -8.66 -5.03
N THR A 114 4.31 -8.70 -5.88
CA THR A 114 4.65 -9.92 -6.62
C THR A 114 5.14 -11.03 -5.69
N LEU A 115 5.99 -10.68 -4.71
CA LEU A 115 6.48 -11.63 -3.72
C LEU A 115 5.33 -12.15 -2.86
N ASP A 116 4.43 -11.28 -2.41
CA ASP A 116 3.23 -11.67 -1.66
C ASP A 116 2.36 -12.66 -2.43
N LEU A 117 2.02 -12.37 -3.69
CA LEU A 117 1.18 -13.24 -4.52
C LEU A 117 1.76 -14.63 -4.77
N VAL A 118 3.07 -14.74 -4.94
CA VAL A 118 3.75 -16.00 -5.26
C VAL A 118 4.04 -16.83 -4.00
N SER A 119 4.25 -16.19 -2.86
CA SER A 119 4.76 -16.87 -1.67
C SER A 119 3.84 -17.97 -1.12
N PRO A 120 2.50 -17.80 -1.02
CA PRO A 120 1.59 -18.87 -0.57
C PRO A 120 1.75 -20.18 -1.34
N TRP A 121 1.97 -20.09 -2.66
CA TRP A 121 2.20 -21.25 -3.53
C TRP A 121 3.54 -21.90 -3.25
N LEU A 122 4.60 -21.11 -3.09
CA LEU A 122 5.93 -21.62 -2.78
C LEU A 122 5.99 -22.25 -1.38
N ILE A 123 5.34 -21.64 -0.39
CA ILE A 123 5.27 -22.16 0.98
C ILE A 123 4.51 -23.49 0.99
N THR A 124 3.40 -23.58 0.26
CA THR A 124 2.55 -24.78 0.26
C THR A 124 3.20 -25.93 -0.53
N TYR A 125 3.72 -25.67 -1.73
CA TYR A 125 4.13 -26.72 -2.66
C TYR A 125 5.63 -26.95 -2.78
N VAL A 126 6.47 -26.00 -2.34
CA VAL A 126 7.93 -26.10 -2.54
C VAL A 126 8.68 -26.24 -1.22
N SER A 127 8.59 -25.26 -0.33
CA SER A 127 9.34 -25.29 0.95
C SER A 127 8.78 -24.29 1.97
N PRO A 128 8.72 -24.62 3.27
CA PRO A 128 8.36 -23.66 4.30
C PRO A 128 9.35 -22.48 4.42
N LEU A 129 10.56 -22.56 3.86
CA LEU A 129 11.52 -21.44 3.88
C LEU A 129 11.03 -20.20 3.11
N PHE A 130 10.09 -20.37 2.17
CA PHE A 130 9.50 -19.26 1.42
C PHE A 130 8.62 -18.34 2.27
N VAL A 131 8.42 -18.63 3.56
CA VAL A 131 7.89 -17.64 4.52
C VAL A 131 8.77 -16.38 4.56
N LEU A 132 10.07 -16.51 4.33
CA LEU A 132 10.97 -15.36 4.24
C LEU A 132 10.67 -14.50 3.01
N THR A 133 10.23 -15.11 1.91
CA THR A 133 9.81 -14.40 0.70
C THR A 133 8.53 -13.63 0.94
N LEU A 134 7.55 -14.23 1.63
CA LEU A 134 6.31 -13.57 2.04
C LEU A 134 6.62 -12.35 2.93
N LEU A 135 7.36 -12.57 4.01
CA LEU A 135 7.73 -11.51 4.95
C LEU A 135 8.53 -10.39 4.29
N THR A 136 9.39 -10.72 3.32
CA THR A 136 10.09 -9.71 2.52
C THR A 136 9.07 -8.89 1.72
N GLY A 137 8.13 -9.54 1.03
CA GLY A 137 7.04 -8.87 0.31
C GLY A 137 6.25 -7.92 1.20
N ASP A 138 5.79 -8.41 2.35
CA ASP A 138 5.05 -7.64 3.35
C ASP A 138 5.80 -6.41 3.85
N VAL A 139 7.10 -6.56 4.14
CA VAL A 139 7.95 -5.44 4.59
C VAL A 139 8.09 -4.39 3.49
N LEU A 140 8.36 -4.80 2.24
CA LEU A 140 8.48 -3.87 1.11
C LEU A 140 7.16 -3.12 0.88
N MET A 141 6.03 -3.82 0.93
CA MET A 141 4.69 -3.23 0.81
C MET A 141 4.40 -2.27 1.96
N THR A 142 4.72 -2.64 3.20
CA THR A 142 4.50 -1.81 4.38
C THR A 142 5.29 -0.52 4.33
N VAL A 143 6.59 -0.61 4.03
CA VAL A 143 7.46 0.57 3.95
C VAL A 143 6.98 1.51 2.85
N THR A 144 6.69 0.97 1.67
CA THR A 144 6.22 1.80 0.55
C THR A 144 4.83 2.38 0.79
N PHE A 145 3.93 1.64 1.42
CA PHE A 145 2.64 2.14 1.88
C PHE A 145 2.80 3.34 2.81
N LEU A 146 3.66 3.24 3.83
CA LEU A 146 3.92 4.34 4.77
C LEU A 146 4.49 5.58 4.06
N VAL A 147 5.37 5.40 3.07
CA VAL A 147 5.88 6.50 2.24
C VAL A 147 4.75 7.15 1.43
N MET A 148 3.90 6.34 0.77
CA MET A 148 2.77 6.80 -0.03
C MET A 148 1.63 7.40 0.82
N PHE A 149 1.58 7.10 2.11
CA PHE A 149 0.66 7.73 3.05
C PHE A 149 1.24 9.04 3.61
N ALA A 150 2.46 8.99 4.16
CA ALA A 150 3.04 10.09 4.92
C ALA A 150 3.36 11.31 4.05
N ILE A 151 3.91 11.11 2.85
CA ILE A 151 4.31 12.23 1.98
C ILE A 151 3.10 13.05 1.53
N PRO A 152 2.03 12.48 0.95
CA PRO A 152 0.84 13.26 0.59
C PRO A 152 0.17 13.93 1.79
N MET A 153 0.10 13.25 2.95
CA MET A 153 -0.48 13.82 4.16
C MET A 153 0.31 15.04 4.65
N TYR A 154 1.64 14.92 4.70
CA TYR A 154 2.53 16.02 5.07
C TYR A 154 2.40 17.20 4.08
N GLU A 155 2.37 16.92 2.79
CA GLU A 155 2.28 17.95 1.76
C GLU A 155 0.92 18.67 1.74
N MET A 156 -0.19 17.96 1.95
CA MET A 156 -1.52 18.58 1.93
C MET A 156 -1.77 19.49 3.14
N TRP A 157 -1.18 19.20 4.30
CA TRP A 157 -1.59 19.80 5.57
C TRP A 157 -0.49 20.53 6.34
N ILE A 158 0.79 20.21 6.11
CA ILE A 158 1.91 20.76 6.90
C ILE A 158 2.78 21.70 6.08
N LEU A 159 3.00 21.43 4.79
CA LEU A 159 3.71 22.36 3.90
C LEU A 159 2.87 23.64 3.70
N ASN A 160 3.15 24.66 4.50
CA ASN A 160 2.50 25.97 4.44
C ASN A 160 2.91 26.73 3.18
N PHE A 161 2.03 26.79 2.18
CA PHE A 161 1.94 27.92 1.26
C PHE A 161 0.49 28.40 1.20
N PRO A 162 0.26 29.73 1.13
CA PRO A 162 -1.09 30.27 1.18
C PRO A 162 -1.90 29.67 0.04
N LEU A 163 -3.03 29.04 0.38
CA LEU A 163 -4.18 28.96 -0.52
C LEU A 163 -4.28 30.35 -1.15
N MET A 164 -4.14 30.42 -2.47
CA MET A 164 -4.17 31.67 -3.22
C MET A 164 -5.59 32.25 -3.11
N MET A 165 -5.90 32.80 -1.95
CA MET A 165 -7.04 33.66 -1.71
C MET A 165 -6.48 35.07 -1.79
N ARG A 166 -6.18 35.51 -3.01
CA ARG A 166 -6.33 36.94 -3.31
C ARG A 166 -7.83 37.19 -3.43
N LYS A 167 -8.50 37.22 -2.28
CA LYS A 167 -9.71 38.02 -2.11
C LYS A 167 -9.22 39.43 -1.80
N GLY A 168 -9.41 40.36 -2.73
CA GLY A 168 -9.10 41.79 -2.54
C GLY A 168 -8.30 42.39 -3.69
N ALA A 169 -8.77 43.53 -4.19
CA ALA A 169 -8.58 44.10 -5.53
C ALA A 169 -9.42 43.30 -6.54
N ASP A 170 -10.71 43.57 -6.72
CA ASP A 170 -11.23 44.89 -7.12
C ASP A 170 -12.51 45.28 -6.35
N THR A 171 -12.37 46.19 -5.40
CA THR A 171 -13.41 47.16 -5.05
C THR A 171 -12.75 48.53 -5.19
N GLU A 172 -13.43 49.38 -5.96
CA GLU A 172 -13.10 50.77 -6.35
C GLU A 172 -12.28 50.93 -7.64
#